data_AF-A0AAD7RAF8-F1
#
_entry.id   AF-A0AAD7RAF8-F1
#
_cell.length_a   1.000
_cell.length_b   1.000
_cell.length_c   1.000
_cell.angle_alpha   90.00
_cell.angle_beta   90.00
_cell.angle_gamma   90.00
#
_symmetry.space_group_name_H-M   'P 1'
#
loop_
_entity.id
_entity.type
_entity.pdbx_description
1 polymer ?
#
loop_
_entity_poly.entity_id
_entity_poly.type
_entity_poly.pdbx_seq_one_letter_code
_entity_poly.pdbx_strand_id
1 'polypeptide(L)'
;MQKISAFHNGCLRRICRIFWPERISNEDLYKNTNCRNVVLEIKQRKLQWLGHVLRMDQNCIPKVALRWTPPGKRKQGEAKNNLAENCDLGTENGKPNLGRGTTCCTG
;
A
#
# COMPACT_ATOMS: atom_id res chain seq x y z
N MET A 1 1.00 -11.13 9.90
CA MET A 1 1.77 -11.51 8.69
C MET A 1 2.02 -13.01 8.54
N GLN A 2 1.89 -13.83 9.60
CA GLN A 2 2.20 -15.27 9.55
C GLN A 2 1.30 -16.10 8.61
N LYS A 3 0.04 -15.67 8.39
CA LYS A 3 -0.87 -16.36 7.46
C LYS A 3 -0.39 -16.27 6.00
N ILE A 4 0.17 -15.11 5.61
CA ILE A 4 0.68 -14.88 4.26
C ILE A 4 1.95 -15.70 4.01
N SER A 5 2.86 -15.77 4.99
CA SER A 5 4.06 -16.61 4.88
C SER A 5 3.70 -18.10 4.82
N ALA A 6 2.74 -18.57 5.63
CA ALA A 6 2.27 -19.94 5.58
C ALA A 6 1.64 -20.32 4.22
N PHE A 7 0.80 -19.44 3.67
CA PHE A 7 0.20 -19.62 2.34
C PHE A 7 1.28 -19.69 1.25
N HIS A 8 2.19 -18.70 1.22
CA HIS A 8 3.29 -18.65 0.26
C HIS A 8 4.17 -19.91 0.33
N ASN A 9 4.53 -20.35 1.54
CA ASN A 9 5.32 -21.56 1.75
C ASN A 9 4.58 -22.83 1.33
N GLY A 10 3.26 -22.89 1.50
CA GLY A 10 2.43 -23.97 0.99
C GLY A 10 2.42 -24.02 -0.54
N CYS A 11 2.31 -22.86 -1.20
CA CYS A 11 2.40 -22.76 -2.66
C CYS A 11 3.78 -23.23 -3.17
N LEU A 12 4.87 -22.74 -2.57
CA LEU A 12 6.23 -23.12 -2.98
C LEU A 12 6.46 -24.63 -2.84
N ARG A 13 6.04 -25.25 -1.73
CA ARG A 13 6.17 -26.71 -1.54
C ARG A 13 5.38 -27.49 -2.58
N ARG A 14 4.17 -27.04 -2.94
CA ARG A 14 3.35 -27.67 -3.97
C ARG A 14 4.00 -27.58 -5.36
N ILE A 15 4.56 -26.42 -5.70
CA ILE A 15 5.27 -26.21 -6.97
C ILE A 15 6.51 -27.10 -7.05
N CYS A 16 7.28 -27.17 -5.95
CA CYS A 16 8.47 -28.03 -5.87
C CYS A 16 8.13 -29.52 -5.70
N ARG A 17 6.84 -29.90 -5.67
CA ARG A 17 6.35 -31.27 -5.46
C ARG A 17 6.92 -31.95 -4.20
N ILE A 18 7.12 -31.17 -3.14
CA ILE A 18 7.62 -31.68 -1.85
C ILE A 18 6.43 -32.24 -1.07
N PHE A 19 6.44 -33.55 -0.87
CA PHE A 19 5.46 -34.26 -0.06
C PHE A 19 6.13 -34.90 1.14
N TRP A 20 5.32 -35.27 2.14
CA TRP A 20 5.77 -36.16 3.20
C TRP A 20 6.28 -37.47 2.58
N PRO A 21 7.39 -38.10 3.04
CA PRO A 21 8.14 -37.86 4.28
C PRO A 21 9.28 -36.84 4.18
N GLU A 22 9.46 -36.19 3.03
CA GLU A 22 10.60 -35.30 2.81
C GLU A 22 10.43 -33.97 3.57
N ARG A 23 11.40 -33.67 4.44
CA ARG A 23 11.38 -32.49 5.32
C ARG A 23 12.48 -31.51 4.93
N ILE A 24 12.08 -30.44 4.24
CA ILE A 24 12.96 -29.35 3.82
C ILE A 24 12.75 -28.11 4.69
N SER A 25 13.85 -27.47 5.09
CA SER A 25 13.84 -26.22 5.85
C SER A 25 13.27 -25.07 5.00
N ASN A 26 12.69 -24.04 5.62
CA ASN A 26 12.18 -22.90 4.84
C ASN A 26 13.31 -22.14 4.14
N GLU A 27 14.51 -22.10 4.72
CA GLU A 27 15.66 -21.42 4.11
C GLU A 27 16.11 -22.13 2.83
N ASP A 28 16.19 -23.45 2.87
CA ASP A 28 16.60 -24.23 1.70
C ASP A 28 15.52 -24.21 0.61
N LEU A 29 14.24 -24.17 0.99
CA LEU A 29 13.14 -23.96 0.05
C LEU A 29 13.29 -22.62 -0.70
N TYR A 30 13.65 -21.55 -0.01
CA TYR A 30 13.89 -20.24 -0.63
C TYR A 30 15.14 -20.21 -1.50
N LYS A 31 16.24 -20.84 -1.07
CA LYS A 31 17.46 -20.98 -1.88
C LYS A 31 17.17 -21.72 -3.19
N ASN A 32 16.44 -22.84 -3.10
CA ASN A 32 16.17 -23.70 -4.26
C ASN A 32 15.20 -23.04 -5.26
N THR A 33 14.27 -22.20 -4.78
CA THR A 33 13.32 -21.46 -5.61
C THR A 33 13.82 -20.07 -6.03
N ASN A 34 15.01 -19.66 -5.56
CA ASN A 34 15.54 -18.30 -5.66
C ASN A 34 14.53 -17.21 -5.23
N CYS A 35 13.58 -17.57 -4.37
CA CYS A 35 12.52 -16.69 -3.89
C CYS A 35 12.92 -16.04 -2.57
N ARG A 36 12.46 -14.80 -2.33
CA ARG A 36 12.62 -14.12 -1.04
C ARG A 36 11.38 -14.30 -0.17
N ASN A 37 11.56 -14.08 1.12
CA ASN A 37 10.44 -14.09 2.06
C ASN A 37 9.43 -12.98 1.70
N VAL A 38 8.22 -13.38 1.33
CA VAL A 38 7.12 -12.49 0.94
C VAL A 38 6.83 -11.38 1.95
N VAL A 39 7.03 -11.62 3.24
CA VAL A 39 6.80 -10.61 4.29
C VAL A 39 7.83 -9.49 4.20
N LEU A 40 9.09 -9.82 3.92
CA LEU A 40 10.15 -8.83 3.75
C LEU A 40 9.92 -7.99 2.50
N GLU A 41 9.48 -8.63 1.41
CA GLU A 41 9.17 -7.95 0.18
C GLU A 41 7.99 -6.96 0.34
N ILE A 42 6.91 -7.38 1.00
CA ILE A 42 5.78 -6.49 1.30
C ILE A 42 6.24 -5.30 2.15
N LYS A 43 7.08 -5.52 3.16
CA LYS A 43 7.61 -4.44 4.00
C LYS A 43 8.46 -3.46 3.17
N GLN A 44 9.35 -3.98 2.32
CA GLN A 44 10.18 -3.18 1.45
C GLN A 44 9.34 -2.31 0.51
N ARG A 45 8.34 -2.90 -0.15
CA ARG A 45 7.44 -2.17 -1.06
C ARG A 45 6.65 -1.09 -0.33
N LYS A 46 6.16 -1.36 0.88
CA LYS A 46 5.48 -0.36 1.72
C LYS A 46 6.40 0.82 2.07
N LEU A 47 7.65 0.55 2.42
CA LEU A 47 8.63 1.60 2.73
C LEU A 47 9.01 2.41 1.49
N GLN A 48 9.18 1.75 0.34
CA GLN A 48 9.42 2.44 -0.93
C GLN A 48 8.25 3.35 -1.32
N TRP A 49 7.02 2.85 -1.18
CA TRP A 49 5.82 3.63 -1.42
C TRP A 49 5.71 4.82 -0.47
N LEU A 50 5.95 4.62 0.83
CA LEU A 50 5.95 5.70 1.81
C LEU A 50 7.01 6.75 1.47
N GLY A 51 8.23 6.32 1.13
CA GLY A 51 9.30 7.22 0.70
C GLY A 51 8.94 8.00 -0.57
N HIS A 52 8.23 7.39 -1.51
CA HIS A 52 7.72 8.07 -2.69
C HIS A 52 6.70 9.14 -2.31
N VAL A 53 5.70 8.81 -1.47
CA VAL A 53 4.67 9.75 -0.99
C VAL A 53 5.30 10.94 -0.25
N LEU A 54 6.33 10.71 0.57
CA LEU A 54 7.03 11.77 1.30
C LEU A 54 7.74 12.77 0.37
N ARG A 55 8.22 12.32 -0.79
CA ARG A 55 8.87 13.16 -1.82
C ARG A 55 7.89 13.87 -2.75
N MET A 56 6.61 13.52 -2.74
CA MET A 56 5.59 14.22 -3.53
C MET A 56 5.39 15.66 -3.04
N ASP A 57 4.76 16.51 -3.87
CA ASP A 57 4.41 17.88 -3.48
C ASP A 57 3.46 17.91 -2.28
N GLN A 58 3.47 19.01 -1.53
CA GLN A 58 2.71 19.15 -0.29
C GLN A 58 1.19 19.09 -0.51
N ASN A 59 0.72 19.47 -1.69
CA ASN A 59 -0.70 19.49 -2.06
C ASN A 59 -1.15 18.17 -2.70
N CYS A 60 -0.25 17.21 -2.92
CA CYS A 60 -0.63 15.92 -3.46
C CYS A 60 -1.53 15.17 -2.47
N ILE A 61 -2.70 14.72 -2.95
CA ILE A 61 -3.71 13.93 -2.22
C ILE A 61 -3.09 12.86 -1.31
N PRO A 62 -2.18 11.97 -1.76
CA PRO A 62 -1.62 10.93 -0.88
C PRO A 62 -0.79 11.49 0.29
N LYS A 63 -0.12 12.63 0.12
CA LYS A 63 0.69 13.28 1.18
C LYS A 63 -0.19 14.04 2.17
N VAL A 64 -1.25 14.67 1.67
CA VAL A 64 -2.32 15.27 2.50
C VAL A 64 -3.00 14.18 3.33
N ALA A 65 -3.42 13.08 2.69
CA ALA A 65 -4.04 11.94 3.36
C ALA A 65 -3.12 11.29 4.41
N LEU A 66 -1.81 11.24 4.15
CA LEU A 66 -0.83 10.72 5.11
C LEU A 66 -0.69 11.62 6.35
N ARG A 67 -0.78 12.94 6.21
CA ARG A 67 -0.72 13.91 7.32
C ARG A 67 -2.06 14.03 8.05
N TRP A 68 -3.16 13.80 7.34
CA TRP A 68 -4.49 14.08 7.84
C TRP A 68 -4.85 13.20 9.03
N THR A 69 -5.13 13.84 10.17
CA THR A 69 -5.67 13.18 11.36
C THR A 69 -7.17 13.49 11.42
N PRO A 70 -8.06 12.50 11.25
CA PRO A 70 -9.49 12.75 11.26
C PRO A 70 -9.94 13.19 12.66
N PRO A 71 -10.67 14.31 12.79
CA PRO A 71 -11.26 14.68 14.05
C PRO A 71 -12.44 13.74 14.37
N GLY A 72 -12.37 13.06 15.53
CA GLY A 72 -13.50 12.35 16.13
C GLY A 72 -13.55 10.83 15.93
N LYS A 73 -14.35 10.15 16.76
CA LYS A 73 -14.71 8.74 16.57
C LYS A 73 -15.77 8.65 15.48
N ARG A 74 -15.46 7.94 14.39
CA ARG A 74 -16.46 7.60 13.36
C ARG A 74 -17.60 6.79 13.98
N LYS A 75 -18.85 7.14 13.65
CA LYS A 75 -20.00 6.27 13.94
C LYS A 75 -19.90 5.02 13.07
N GLN A 76 -20.06 3.85 13.69
CA GLN A 76 -20.00 2.57 12.99
C GLN A 76 -21.18 2.46 12.02
N GLY A 77 -20.91 2.27 10.72
CA GLY A 77 -21.94 2.04 9.69
C GLY A 77 -22.12 3.15 8.65
N GLU A 78 -21.43 4.28 8.75
CA GLU A 78 -21.60 5.39 7.79
C GLU A 78 -20.54 5.37 6.69
N ALA A 79 -20.95 5.09 5.45
CA ALA A 79 -20.10 5.19 4.27
C ALA A 79 -20.02 6.65 3.81
N LYS A 80 -18.81 7.22 3.79
CA LYS A 80 -18.56 8.50 3.11
C LYS A 80 -18.25 8.21 1.64
N ASN A 81 -19.10 8.70 0.75
CA ASN A 81 -18.81 8.74 -0.67
C ASN A 81 -17.82 9.88 -0.92
N ASN A 82 -16.83 9.62 -1.76
CA ASN A 82 -15.84 10.55 -2.30
C ASN A 82 -14.75 11.05 -1.33
N LEU A 83 -13.51 10.62 -1.61
CA LEU A 83 -12.28 11.07 -0.96
C LEU A 83 -12.01 12.56 -1.22
N ALA A 84 -12.50 13.10 -2.34
CA ALA A 84 -12.29 14.48 -2.77
C ALA A 84 -12.96 15.51 -1.85
N GLU A 85 -14.20 15.28 -1.42
CA GLU A 85 -14.98 16.23 -0.59
C GLU A 85 -14.45 16.41 0.84
N ASN A 86 -13.65 15.45 1.33
CA ASN A 86 -13.10 15.52 2.70
C ASN A 86 -11.67 16.10 2.73
N CYS A 87 -11.06 16.36 1.57
CA CYS A 87 -9.73 16.93 1.44
C CYS A 87 -9.76 18.44 1.13
N ASP A 88 -10.91 19.12 1.27
CA ASP A 88 -11.03 20.57 1.16
C ASP A 88 -10.18 21.24 2.24
N LEU A 89 -8.91 21.46 1.89
CA LEU A 89 -7.97 22.31 2.60
C LEU A 89 -8.52 23.73 2.51
N GLY A 90 -8.72 24.36 3.67
CA GLY A 90 -9.34 25.68 3.78
C GLY A 90 -8.76 26.71 2.83
N THR A 91 -9.61 27.21 1.92
CA THR A 91 -9.52 28.58 1.42
C THR A 91 -10.43 29.44 2.28
N GLU A 92 -9.87 30.03 3.33
CA GLU A 92 -10.39 31.31 3.80
C GLU A 92 -9.83 32.40 2.87
N ASN A 93 -10.77 33.09 2.21
CA ASN A 93 -10.63 34.29 1.37
C ASN A 93 -10.35 34.08 -0.14
N GLY A 94 -11.43 34.17 -0.93
CA GLY A 94 -11.39 34.82 -2.25
C GLY A 94 -11.55 33.93 -3.49
N LYS A 95 -12.81 33.67 -3.87
CA LYS A 95 -13.34 33.39 -5.23
C LYS A 95 -12.66 32.29 -6.07
N PRO A 96 -13.37 31.21 -6.46
CA PRO A 96 -12.85 30.28 -7.46
C PRO A 96 -12.87 30.93 -8.84
N ASN A 97 -11.69 31.25 -9.37
CA ASN A 97 -11.54 31.44 -10.81
C ASN A 97 -11.53 30.05 -11.47
N LEU A 98 -12.64 29.71 -12.13
CA LEU A 98 -12.65 28.67 -13.15
C LEU A 98 -11.66 29.09 -14.25
N GLY A 99 -10.55 28.36 -14.38
CA GLY A 99 -9.50 28.73 -15.32
C GLY A 99 -8.52 27.60 -15.61
N ARG A 100 -8.86 26.85 -16.67
CA ARG A 100 -7.97 26.14 -17.62
C ARG A 100 -7.06 25.03 -17.06
N GLY A 101 -7.18 23.86 -17.70
CA GLY A 101 -6.45 22.65 -17.32
C GLY A 101 -5.04 22.56 -17.88
N THR A 102 -4.44 21.40 -17.64
CA THR A 102 -3.48 20.75 -18.55
C THR A 102 -3.46 19.27 -18.21
N THR A 103 -3.66 18.48 -19.25
CA THR A 103 -3.29 17.08 -19.40
C THR A 103 -1.88 16.81 -18.88
N CYS A 104 -1.65 15.71 -18.15
CA CYS A 104 -0.58 14.75 -18.43
C CYS A 104 -0.48 13.71 -17.30
N CYS A 105 -0.53 12.43 -17.66
CA CYS A 105 0.24 11.32 -17.07
C CYS A 105 0.03 10.09 -17.98
N THR A 106 0.69 10.12 -19.13
CA THR A 106 1.10 8.94 -19.88
C THR A 106 2.62 8.88 -19.73
N GLY A 107 3.16 7.74 -19.32
CA GLY A 107 4.59 7.52 -19.07
C GLY A 107 4.83 6.65 -17.86
#